data_AF-W9UYB6-F1
#
_entry.id   AF-W9UYB6-F1
#
_cell.length_a   1.000
_cell.length_b   1.000
_cell.length_c   1.000
_cell.angle_alpha   90.00
_cell.angle_beta   90.00
_cell.angle_gamma   90.00
#
_symmetry.space_group_name_H-M   'P 1'
#
loop_
_entity.id
_entity.type
_entity.pdbx_description
1 polymer ?
#
loop_
_entity_poly.entity_id
_entity_poly.type
_entity_poly.pdbx_seq_one_letter_code
_entity_poly.pdbx_strand_id
1 'polypeptide(L)'
;MDKLTAELKSTANEKSIKLESGDRLVDDVLTYALFPQIGLKFLENRGNPDAFEPAPTAQAPVAKADESKSNMPKVAGDSEVYTLTVNGQTYVVQVTEGGDITSVTPVASSAPTAAPVAAPVAGSGDPVPAPLAGNIWKVEVSTGQQVKEGDVLVILEAMKMETEVRAARAGTVVSVDVKEGDSVQVGDSLLTLA
;
A
#
# COMPACT_ATOMS: atom_id res chain seq x y z
N MET A 1 32.70 2.67 -3.03
CA MET A 1 32.08 1.81 -4.05
C MET A 1 32.16 0.34 -3.64
N ASP A 2 33.33 -0.19 -3.28
CA ASP A 2 33.50 -1.63 -2.97
C ASP A 2 32.57 -2.17 -1.87
N LYS A 3 32.35 -1.39 -0.80
CA LYS A 3 31.40 -1.76 0.28
C LYS A 3 29.97 -1.93 -0.24
N LEU A 4 29.48 -0.95 -1.01
CA LEU A 4 28.13 -0.96 -1.59
C LEU A 4 27.97 -2.09 -2.62
N THR A 5 29.03 -2.39 -3.38
CA THR A 5 29.05 -3.53 -4.30
C THR A 5 28.92 -4.86 -3.56
N ALA A 6 29.60 -5.03 -2.42
CA ALA A 6 29.51 -6.24 -1.62
C ALA A 6 28.13 -6.42 -0.98
N GLU A 7 27.55 -5.33 -0.47
CA GLU A 7 26.22 -5.28 0.11
C GLU A 7 25.15 -5.66 -0.93
N LEU A 8 25.16 -5.01 -2.10
CA LEU A 8 24.23 -5.31 -3.18
C LEU A 8 24.35 -6.77 -3.65
N LYS A 9 25.57 -7.31 -3.78
CA LYS A 9 25.76 -8.73 -4.15
C LYS A 9 25.15 -9.68 -3.12
N SER A 10 25.26 -9.36 -1.82
CA SER A 10 24.65 -10.17 -0.76
C SER A 10 23.13 -10.15 -0.89
N THR A 11 22.53 -8.96 -0.98
CA THR A 11 21.07 -8.80 -1.12
C THR A 11 20.55 -9.46 -2.41
N ALA A 12 21.28 -9.32 -3.51
CA ALA A 12 20.89 -9.92 -4.78
C ALA A 12 20.93 -11.45 -4.73
N ASN A 13 21.92 -12.05 -4.06
CA ASN A 13 21.98 -13.50 -3.86
C ASN A 13 20.82 -14.00 -2.98
N GLU A 14 20.50 -13.29 -1.90
CA GLU A 14 19.40 -13.64 -0.98
C GLU A 14 18.04 -13.59 -1.69
N LYS A 15 17.82 -12.54 -2.48
CA LYS A 15 16.55 -12.29 -3.18
C LYS A 15 16.49 -12.86 -4.60
N SER A 16 17.51 -13.61 -5.03
CA SER A 16 17.65 -14.15 -6.39
C SER A 16 17.51 -13.09 -7.50
N ILE A 17 18.05 -11.89 -7.27
CA ILE A 17 18.02 -10.76 -8.20
C ILE A 17 19.16 -10.92 -9.21
N LYS A 18 18.84 -10.79 -10.50
CA LYS A 18 19.84 -10.83 -11.57
C LYS A 18 20.52 -9.47 -11.73
N LEU A 19 21.77 -9.38 -11.28
CA LEU A 19 22.63 -8.21 -11.51
C LEU A 19 23.32 -8.27 -12.87
N GLU A 20 23.65 -7.09 -13.40
CA GLU A 20 24.51 -6.95 -14.58
C GLU A 20 25.95 -7.38 -14.26
N SER A 21 26.69 -7.75 -15.30
CA SER A 21 28.07 -8.24 -15.19
C SER A 21 29.07 -7.27 -15.82
N GLY A 22 30.34 -7.38 -15.42
CA GLY A 22 31.41 -6.53 -15.93
C GLY A 22 31.19 -5.06 -15.58
N ASP A 23 31.46 -4.17 -16.53
CA ASP A 23 31.42 -2.72 -16.30
C ASP A 23 30.00 -2.21 -15.99
N ARG A 24 28.95 -2.92 -16.43
CA ARG A 24 27.53 -2.57 -16.19
C ARG A 24 27.06 -2.85 -14.77
N LEU A 25 27.82 -3.63 -13.99
CA LEU A 25 27.54 -3.83 -12.56
C LEU A 25 27.59 -2.50 -11.79
N VAL A 26 28.40 -1.53 -12.24
CA VAL A 26 28.49 -0.22 -11.59
C VAL A 26 27.16 0.52 -11.61
N ASP A 27 26.38 0.38 -12.69
CA ASP A 27 25.08 1.04 -12.84
C ASP A 27 24.07 0.49 -11.83
N ASP A 28 24.13 -0.81 -11.54
CA ASP A 28 23.29 -1.47 -10.52
C ASP A 28 23.66 -1.00 -9.12
N VAL A 29 24.96 -0.92 -8.84
CA VAL A 29 25.48 -0.43 -7.56
C VAL A 29 25.09 1.02 -7.34
N LEU A 30 25.15 1.86 -8.38
CA LEU A 30 24.70 3.25 -8.31
C LEU A 30 23.18 3.34 -8.12
N THR A 31 22.40 2.53 -8.83
CA THR A 31 20.93 2.48 -8.68
C THR A 31 20.53 2.12 -7.25
N TYR A 32 21.18 1.10 -6.68
CA TYR A 32 20.99 0.70 -5.29
C TYR A 32 21.44 1.78 -4.30
N ALA A 33 22.60 2.40 -4.53
CA ALA A 33 23.14 3.42 -3.63
C ALA A 33 22.28 4.68 -3.59
N LEU A 34 21.72 5.10 -4.73
CA LEU A 34 20.87 6.28 -4.82
C LEU A 34 19.44 6.01 -4.32
N PHE A 35 18.96 4.78 -4.46
CA PHE A 35 17.60 4.38 -4.11
C PHE A 35 17.58 2.97 -3.49
N PRO A 36 17.88 2.80 -2.19
CA PRO A 36 18.02 1.47 -1.60
C PRO A 36 16.78 0.58 -1.74
N GLN A 37 15.58 1.13 -1.53
CA GLN A 37 14.33 0.37 -1.62
C GLN A 37 13.81 0.27 -3.07
N ILE A 38 13.63 1.42 -3.73
CA ILE A 38 13.08 1.49 -5.10
C ILE A 38 14.05 0.88 -6.11
N GLY A 39 15.35 1.09 -5.93
CA GLY A 39 16.39 0.48 -6.76
C GLY A 39 16.37 -1.04 -6.65
N LEU A 40 16.24 -1.61 -5.46
CA LEU A 40 16.07 -3.07 -5.31
C LEU A 40 14.81 -3.57 -6.03
N LYS A 41 13.66 -2.91 -5.83
CA LYS A 41 12.41 -3.27 -6.52
C LYS A 41 12.53 -3.18 -8.04
N PHE A 42 13.25 -2.19 -8.55
CA PHE A 42 13.58 -2.06 -9.97
C PHE A 42 14.46 -3.21 -10.46
N LEU A 43 15.52 -3.56 -9.71
CA LEU A 43 16.42 -4.65 -10.05
C LEU A 43 15.72 -6.01 -10.02
N GLU A 44 14.83 -6.24 -9.03
CA GLU A 44 13.97 -7.44 -8.93
C GLU A 44 13.08 -7.64 -10.15
N ASN A 45 12.58 -6.53 -10.72
CA ASN A 45 11.65 -6.54 -11.84
C ASN A 45 12.32 -6.19 -13.19
N ARG A 46 13.64 -6.22 -13.25
CA ARG A 46 14.39 -5.84 -14.45
C ARG A 46 13.98 -6.71 -15.65
N GLY A 47 13.40 -6.06 -16.67
CA GLY A 47 12.91 -6.73 -17.88
C GLY A 47 11.46 -7.21 -17.79
N ASN A 48 10.75 -6.91 -16.71
CA ASN A 48 9.30 -7.13 -16.58
C ASN A 48 8.56 -5.80 -16.79
N PRO A 49 8.09 -5.48 -18.02
CA PRO A 49 7.39 -4.23 -18.27
C PRO A 49 6.06 -4.11 -17.51
N ASP A 50 5.42 -5.22 -17.18
CA ASP A 50 4.13 -5.24 -16.48
C ASP A 50 4.27 -4.89 -14.98
N ALA A 51 5.48 -4.92 -14.44
CA ALA A 51 5.77 -4.48 -13.07
C ALA A 51 5.91 -2.95 -12.93
N PHE A 52 5.89 -2.21 -14.04
CA PHE A 52 6.06 -0.76 -14.07
C PHE A 52 4.88 -0.08 -14.76
N GLU A 53 4.72 1.21 -14.49
CA GLU A 53 3.70 1.99 -15.18
C GLU A 53 4.02 2.12 -16.67
N PRO A 54 3.01 2.04 -17.55
CA PRO A 54 3.22 2.20 -18.98
C PRO A 54 3.76 3.60 -19.29
N ALA A 55 4.64 3.68 -20.29
CA ALA A 55 5.22 4.95 -20.69
C ALA A 55 4.11 5.98 -21.02
N PRO A 56 4.20 7.22 -20.53
CA PRO A 56 3.22 8.24 -20.83
C PRO A 56 3.24 8.53 -22.34
N THR A 57 2.11 8.29 -23.00
CA THR A 57 1.92 8.60 -24.43
C THR A 57 1.21 9.94 -24.59
N ALA A 58 1.46 10.65 -25.70
CA ALA A 58 0.89 11.97 -25.98
C ALA A 58 -0.65 11.95 -26.21
N GLN A 59 -1.26 10.76 -26.24
CA GLN A 59 -2.69 10.59 -26.03
C GLN A 59 -2.86 10.16 -24.58
N ALA A 60 -3.50 11.01 -23.77
CA ALA A 60 -3.91 10.61 -22.43
C ALA A 60 -4.61 9.25 -22.55
N PRO A 61 -4.18 8.21 -21.80
CA PRO A 61 -4.95 6.99 -21.74
C PRO A 61 -6.26 7.40 -21.05
N VAL A 62 -7.34 7.47 -21.83
CA VAL A 62 -8.66 7.22 -21.27
C VAL A 62 -8.53 5.89 -20.56
N ALA A 63 -8.75 5.91 -19.24
CA ALA A 63 -8.77 4.72 -18.41
C ALA A 63 -9.66 3.67 -19.07
N LYS A 64 -9.03 2.72 -19.76
CA LYS A 64 -9.60 1.41 -20.01
C LYS A 64 -9.10 0.56 -18.86
N ALA A 65 -9.88 0.55 -17.79
CA ALA A 65 -9.97 -0.63 -16.96
C ALA A 65 -10.56 -1.72 -17.86
N ASP A 66 -9.72 -2.67 -18.30
CA ASP A 66 -10.17 -3.96 -18.79
C ASP A 66 -9.04 -4.99 -18.63
N GLU A 67 -9.19 -5.77 -17.54
CA GLU A 67 -9.09 -7.22 -17.42
C GLU A 67 -7.86 -8.01 -17.93
N SER A 68 -7.47 -8.96 -17.07
CA SER A 68 -6.64 -10.17 -17.30
C SER A 68 -5.11 -9.98 -17.30
N LYS A 69 -4.31 -10.50 -16.35
CA LYS A 69 -4.46 -11.71 -15.51
C LYS A 69 -3.73 -11.55 -14.16
N SER A 70 -4.51 -11.51 -13.09
CA SER A 70 -4.14 -12.12 -11.82
C SER A 70 -4.12 -13.64 -12.02
N ASN A 71 -3.02 -14.29 -11.70
CA ASN A 71 -2.97 -15.75 -11.56
C ASN A 71 -2.92 -16.08 -10.06
N MET A 72 -4.09 -16.23 -9.45
CA MET A 72 -4.28 -16.97 -8.21
C MET A 72 -5.67 -17.67 -8.29
N PRO A 73 -5.86 -18.84 -7.67
CA PRO A 73 -6.72 -19.88 -8.17
C PRO A 73 -8.20 -19.54 -8.10
N LYS A 74 -8.92 -20.03 -9.11
CA LYS A 74 -10.37 -20.15 -9.17
C LYS A 74 -10.90 -20.79 -7.88
N VAL A 75 -11.65 -20.02 -7.10
CA VAL A 75 -12.61 -20.53 -6.12
C VAL A 75 -14.00 -20.15 -6.63
N ALA A 76 -14.85 -21.14 -6.83
CA ALA A 76 -16.21 -20.98 -7.32
C ALA A 76 -17.16 -20.51 -6.20
N GLY A 77 -18.06 -19.55 -6.51
CA GLY A 77 -19.26 -19.27 -5.70
C GLY A 77 -19.62 -17.79 -5.50
N ASP A 78 -20.62 -17.34 -6.26
CA ASP A 78 -21.70 -16.36 -5.99
C ASP A 78 -21.48 -14.86 -5.71
N SER A 79 -22.07 -14.05 -6.61
CA SER A 79 -22.50 -12.64 -6.53
C SER A 79 -21.45 -11.53 -6.39
N GLU A 80 -21.45 -10.60 -7.35
CA GLU A 80 -20.62 -9.38 -7.33
C GLU A 80 -21.47 -8.13 -7.07
N VAL A 81 -21.02 -7.26 -6.17
CA VAL A 81 -21.73 -6.03 -5.78
C VAL A 81 -21.02 -4.81 -6.34
N TYR A 82 -21.74 -4.00 -7.11
CA TYR A 82 -21.23 -2.79 -7.76
C TYR A 82 -21.94 -1.53 -7.26
N THR A 83 -21.20 -0.43 -7.14
CA THR A 83 -21.75 0.89 -6.85
C THR A 83 -21.80 1.71 -8.13
N LEU A 84 -23.00 2.07 -8.58
CA LEU A 84 -23.26 2.78 -9.83
C LEU A 84 -23.86 4.16 -9.54
N THR A 85 -23.57 5.15 -10.38
CA THR A 85 -24.21 6.47 -10.29
C THR A 85 -25.05 6.70 -11.54
N VAL A 86 -26.36 6.87 -11.37
CA VAL A 86 -27.31 7.08 -12.46
C VAL A 86 -28.07 8.38 -12.21
N ASN A 87 -28.04 9.31 -13.16
CA ASN A 87 -28.69 10.62 -13.06
C ASN A 87 -28.32 11.43 -11.79
N GLY A 88 -27.09 11.25 -11.29
CA GLY A 88 -26.59 11.93 -10.09
C GLY A 88 -26.96 11.26 -8.77
N GLN A 89 -27.68 10.14 -8.79
CA GLN A 89 -28.03 9.34 -7.62
C GLN A 89 -27.22 8.03 -7.63
N THR A 90 -26.58 7.71 -6.51
CA THR A 90 -25.81 6.47 -6.36
C THR A 90 -26.76 5.28 -6.13
N TYR A 91 -26.35 4.07 -6.51
CA TYR A 91 -27.08 2.82 -6.31
C TYR A 91 -26.07 1.70 -6.05
N VAL A 92 -26.37 0.79 -5.13
CA VAL A 92 -25.61 -0.44 -4.91
C VAL A 92 -26.41 -1.59 -5.50
N VAL A 93 -25.80 -2.33 -6.42
CA VAL A 93 -26.45 -3.38 -7.21
C VAL A 93 -25.65 -4.67 -7.10
N GLN A 94 -26.33 -5.75 -6.73
CA GLN A 94 -25.77 -7.09 -6.73
C GLN A 94 -26.13 -7.80 -8.04
N VAL A 95 -25.13 -8.32 -8.74
CA VAL A 95 -25.29 -8.99 -10.04
C VAL A 95 -24.90 -10.46 -9.88
N THR A 96 -25.79 -11.35 -10.30
CA THR A 96 -25.57 -12.81 -10.36
C THR A 96 -25.28 -13.25 -11.79
N GLU A 97 -24.58 -14.37 -11.94
CA GLU A 97 -24.17 -14.93 -13.23
C GLU A 97 -25.41 -15.32 -14.05
N GLY A 98 -25.76 -14.50 -15.04
CA GLY A 98 -27.02 -14.55 -15.78
C GLY A 98 -27.52 -13.16 -16.20
N GLY A 99 -27.05 -12.09 -15.55
CA GLY A 99 -27.45 -10.71 -15.86
C GLY A 99 -28.79 -10.30 -15.23
N ASP A 100 -29.39 -11.18 -14.42
CA ASP A 100 -30.60 -10.89 -13.66
C ASP A 100 -30.26 -10.04 -12.43
N ILE A 101 -30.92 -8.88 -12.32
CA ILE A 101 -30.76 -7.95 -11.19
C ILE A 101 -31.76 -8.34 -10.12
N THR A 102 -31.28 -8.91 -9.02
CA THR A 102 -32.15 -9.43 -7.94
C THR A 102 -32.46 -8.40 -6.86
N SER A 103 -31.74 -7.27 -6.79
CA SER A 103 -32.10 -6.18 -5.88
C SER A 103 -31.62 -4.80 -6.38
N VAL A 104 -32.53 -3.82 -6.34
CA VAL A 104 -32.24 -2.41 -6.62
C VAL A 104 -32.72 -1.60 -5.42
N THR A 105 -31.79 -1.01 -4.68
CA THR A 105 -32.14 -0.19 -3.52
C THR A 105 -31.69 1.25 -3.77
N PRO A 106 -32.61 2.23 -3.85
CA PRO A 106 -32.22 3.63 -3.94
C PRO A 106 -31.54 4.05 -2.64
N VAL A 107 -30.32 4.60 -2.71
CA VAL A 107 -29.79 5.35 -1.58
C VAL A 107 -30.49 6.70 -1.56
N ALA A 108 -31.51 6.82 -0.70
CA ALA A 108 -32.09 8.10 -0.35
C ALA A 108 -30.98 8.97 0.28
N SER A 109 -30.94 10.24 -0.12
CA SER A 109 -30.04 11.24 0.45
C SER A 109 -30.35 11.40 1.93
N SER A 110 -29.61 10.67 2.76
CA SER A 110 -29.34 11.00 4.15
C SER A 110 -27.86 11.28 4.24
N ALA A 111 -27.50 12.42 4.82
CA ALA A 111 -26.16 12.71 5.31
C ALA A 111 -25.51 11.43 5.90
N PRO A 112 -24.21 11.20 5.65
CA PRO A 112 -23.62 9.87 5.68
C PRO A 112 -23.87 9.23 7.04
N THR A 113 -24.81 8.29 7.07
CA THR A 113 -24.99 7.38 8.20
C THR A 113 -24.13 6.18 7.89
N ALA A 114 -23.09 6.03 8.69
CA ALA A 114 -22.13 4.94 8.62
C ALA A 114 -22.85 3.58 8.59
N ALA A 115 -22.61 2.81 7.53
CA ALA A 115 -22.85 1.37 7.49
C ALA A 115 -21.54 0.62 7.85
N PRO A 116 -21.64 -0.57 8.45
CA PRO A 116 -20.80 -0.95 9.58
C PRO A 116 -19.36 -1.16 9.15
N VAL A 117 -18.48 -0.34 9.72
CA VAL A 117 -17.08 -0.70 9.93
C VAL A 117 -17.11 -2.08 10.57
N ALA A 118 -16.42 -3.04 9.95
CA ALA A 118 -16.12 -4.31 10.58
C ALA A 118 -15.76 -4.02 12.03
N ALA A 119 -16.48 -4.63 12.98
CA ALA A 119 -16.30 -4.35 14.39
C ALA A 119 -14.81 -4.27 14.68
N PRO A 120 -14.30 -3.17 15.27
CA PRO A 120 -12.92 -3.15 15.70
C PRO A 120 -12.81 -4.37 16.60
N VAL A 121 -11.90 -5.28 16.26
CA VAL A 121 -11.41 -6.18 17.29
C VAL A 121 -10.93 -5.23 18.37
N ALA A 122 -11.63 -5.21 19.49
CA ALA A 122 -11.35 -4.30 20.58
C ALA A 122 -10.03 -4.74 21.21
N GLY A 123 -8.91 -4.41 20.54
CA GLY A 123 -7.72 -3.97 21.22
C GLY A 123 -8.09 -2.60 21.77
N SER A 124 -8.13 -2.47 23.08
CA SER A 124 -8.62 -1.30 23.80
C SER A 124 -7.72 -0.06 23.60
N GLY A 125 -7.70 0.53 22.41
CA GLY A 125 -6.87 1.69 22.09
C GLY A 125 -7.38 2.49 20.90
N ASP A 126 -6.88 3.72 20.78
CA ASP A 126 -7.17 4.64 19.70
C ASP A 126 -6.23 4.38 18.50
N PRO A 127 -6.77 4.25 17.28
CA PRO A 127 -5.97 4.06 16.08
C PRO A 127 -5.18 5.33 15.75
N VAL A 128 -3.94 5.16 15.29
CA VAL A 128 -3.09 6.23 14.77
C VAL A 128 -3.14 6.18 13.25
N PRO A 129 -3.87 7.09 12.57
CA PRO A 129 -4.00 7.07 11.12
C PRO A 129 -2.79 7.69 10.42
N ALA A 130 -2.55 7.28 9.18
CA ALA A 130 -1.55 7.91 8.31
C ALA A 130 -1.98 9.35 7.94
N PRO A 131 -1.13 10.36 8.21
CA PRO A 131 -1.46 11.77 7.92
C PRO A 131 -1.36 12.12 6.43
N LEU A 132 -0.60 11.33 5.67
CA LEU A 132 -0.36 11.50 4.25
C LEU A 132 -0.17 10.13 3.59
N ALA A 133 -0.46 10.04 2.28
CA ALA A 133 -0.17 8.85 1.50
C ALA A 133 1.33 8.76 1.18
N GLY A 134 1.91 7.57 1.32
CA GLY A 134 3.35 7.37 1.15
C GLY A 134 3.78 5.93 1.45
N ASN A 135 5.09 5.75 1.65
CA ASN A 135 5.66 4.46 2.04
C ASN A 135 6.17 4.51 3.48
N ILE A 136 6.07 3.40 4.20
CA ILE A 136 6.65 3.27 5.54
C ILE A 136 8.16 3.15 5.39
N TRP A 137 8.90 4.18 5.77
CA TRP A 137 10.35 4.17 5.75
C TRP A 137 10.91 3.36 6.93
N LYS A 138 10.37 3.59 8.13
CA LYS A 138 10.83 2.94 9.35
C LYS A 138 9.75 2.90 10.42
N VAL A 139 9.71 1.80 11.18
CA VAL A 139 8.86 1.67 12.36
C VAL A 139 9.74 1.78 13.61
N GLU A 140 9.54 2.81 14.44
CA GLU A 140 10.37 3.08 15.62
C GLU A 140 9.84 2.41 16.90
N VAL A 141 8.66 1.79 16.83
CA VAL A 141 7.99 1.18 17.98
C VAL A 141 7.63 -0.27 17.78
N SER A 142 7.49 -1.00 18.89
CA SER A 142 7.05 -2.39 18.92
C SER A 142 5.76 -2.55 19.75
N THR A 143 5.00 -3.60 19.49
CA THR A 143 3.84 -3.97 20.29
C THR A 143 4.22 -4.16 21.76
N GLY A 144 3.41 -3.61 22.66
CA GLY A 144 3.62 -3.58 24.11
C GLY A 144 4.53 -2.45 24.62
N GLN A 145 5.12 -1.63 23.73
CA GLN A 145 6.00 -0.54 24.14
C GLN A 145 5.21 0.66 24.71
N GLN A 146 5.70 1.24 25.81
CA GLN A 146 5.22 2.52 26.32
C GLN A 146 5.86 3.68 25.54
N VAL A 147 5.03 4.63 25.12
CA VAL A 147 5.42 5.85 24.42
C VAL A 147 4.88 7.07 25.14
N LYS A 148 5.57 8.20 25.02
CA LYS A 148 5.14 9.50 25.54
C LYS A 148 4.52 10.33 24.42
N GLU A 149 3.77 11.36 24.81
CA GLU A 149 3.31 12.37 23.88
C GLU A 149 4.51 12.99 23.13
N GLY A 150 4.40 13.06 21.80
CA GLY A 150 5.43 13.59 20.93
C GLY A 150 6.51 12.59 20.50
N ASP A 151 6.54 11.37 21.06
CA ASP A 151 7.48 10.33 20.62
C ASP A 151 7.21 9.92 19.17
N VAL A 152 8.27 9.65 18.42
CA VAL A 152 8.18 9.20 17.02
C VAL A 152 7.78 7.72 17.01
N LEU A 153 6.74 7.41 16.26
CA LEU A 153 6.19 6.06 16.17
C LEU A 153 6.59 5.39 14.86
N VAL A 154 6.39 6.12 13.75
CA VAL A 154 6.61 5.65 12.38
C VAL A 154 7.16 6.82 11.57
N ILE A 155 8.07 6.53 10.64
CA ILE A 155 8.58 7.48 9.67
C ILE A 155 8.04 7.06 8.30
N LEU A 156 7.38 7.99 7.62
CA LEU A 156 6.89 7.80 6.26
C LEU A 156 7.80 8.54 5.29
N GLU A 157 7.97 8.00 4.09
CA GLU A 157 8.52 8.73 2.95
C GLU A 157 7.41 9.04 1.95
N ALA A 158 7.35 10.30 1.52
CA ALA A 158 6.52 10.73 0.41
C ALA A 158 7.21 11.87 -0.32
N MET A 159 7.18 11.83 -1.66
CA MET A 159 7.76 12.90 -2.50
C MET A 159 9.20 13.29 -2.14
N LYS A 160 10.04 12.31 -1.75
CA LYS A 160 11.43 12.50 -1.29
C LYS A 160 11.58 13.27 0.03
N MET A 161 10.52 13.35 0.82
CA MET A 161 10.53 13.93 2.16
C MET A 161 10.11 12.88 3.18
N GLU A 162 10.86 12.81 4.27
CA GLU A 162 10.55 12.00 5.43
C GLU A 162 9.60 12.78 6.35
N THR A 163 8.51 12.15 6.77
CA THR A 163 7.55 12.72 7.72
C THR A 163 7.39 11.78 8.90
N GLU A 164 7.63 12.30 10.10
CA GLU A 164 7.49 11.56 11.34
C GLU A 164 6.03 11.61 11.82
N VAL A 165 5.47 10.43 12.11
CA VAL A 165 4.20 10.30 12.82
C VAL A 165 4.50 10.17 14.30
N ARG A 166 3.97 11.12 15.06
CA ARG A 166 4.21 11.25 16.50
C ARG A 166 2.99 10.85 17.31
N ALA A 167 3.22 10.34 18.51
CA ALA A 167 2.18 10.02 19.47
C ALA A 167 1.43 11.29 19.91
N ALA A 168 0.12 11.33 19.67
CA ALA A 168 -0.75 12.43 20.11
C ALA A 168 -0.93 12.48 21.63
N ARG A 169 -0.66 11.38 22.33
CA ARG A 169 -0.64 11.29 23.80
C ARG A 169 0.30 10.16 24.25
N ALA A 170 0.64 10.15 25.53
CA ALA A 170 1.29 9.00 26.14
C ALA A 170 0.36 7.78 26.16
N GLY A 171 0.91 6.59 25.94
CA GLY A 171 0.13 5.36 25.86
C GLY A 171 1.00 4.12 25.66
N THR A 172 0.35 2.96 25.50
CA THR A 172 1.01 1.69 25.16
C THR A 172 0.61 1.24 23.77
N VAL A 173 1.59 0.84 22.95
CA VAL A 173 1.34 0.30 21.60
C VAL A 173 0.66 -1.05 21.72
N VAL A 174 -0.57 -1.18 21.22
CA VAL A 174 -1.38 -2.40 21.28
C VAL A 174 -1.12 -3.30 20.08
N SER A 175 -1.15 -2.73 18.88
CA SER A 175 -0.85 -3.40 17.61
C SER A 175 -0.04 -2.46 16.72
N VAL A 176 0.78 -3.03 15.84
CA VAL A 176 1.40 -2.31 14.71
C VAL A 176 0.89 -3.01 13.46
N ASP A 177 0.17 -2.29 12.61
CA ASP A 177 -0.58 -2.85 11.49
C ASP A 177 0.18 -2.73 10.16
N VAL A 178 1.37 -2.12 10.18
CA VAL A 178 2.23 -1.84 9.03
C VAL A 178 3.67 -2.32 9.22
N LYS A 179 4.39 -2.57 8.13
CA LYS A 179 5.84 -2.87 8.12
C LYS A 179 6.61 -1.93 7.21
N GLU A 180 7.93 -1.90 7.38
CA GLU A 180 8.83 -1.14 6.50
C GLU A 180 8.65 -1.55 5.03
N GLY A 181 8.55 -0.55 4.16
CA GLY A 181 8.30 -0.68 2.72
C GLY A 181 6.82 -0.70 2.31
N ASP A 182 5.88 -0.85 3.26
CA ASP A 182 4.44 -0.85 2.93
C ASP A 182 3.99 0.52 2.39
N SER A 183 3.04 0.50 1.46
CA SER A 183 2.38 1.71 0.97
C SER A 183 1.09 1.95 1.74
N VAL A 184 0.86 3.18 2.18
CA VAL A 184 -0.31 3.59 2.96
C VAL A 184 -1.01 4.79 2.31
N GLN A 185 -2.32 4.86 2.48
CA GLN A 185 -3.17 5.98 2.08
C GLN A 185 -3.52 6.85 3.28
N VAL A 186 -4.02 8.07 3.03
CA VAL A 186 -4.49 8.97 4.08
C VAL A 186 -5.61 8.29 4.87
N GLY A 187 -5.47 8.21 6.18
CA GLY A 187 -6.46 7.62 7.07
C GLY A 187 -6.27 6.13 7.35
N ASP A 188 -5.35 5.45 6.68
CA ASP A 188 -5.03 4.04 6.98
C ASP A 188 -4.49 3.91 8.41
N SER A 189 -4.93 2.89 9.14
CA SER A 189 -4.43 2.60 10.49
C SER A 189 -2.97 2.14 10.43
N LEU A 190 -2.08 2.87 11.09
CA LEU A 190 -0.67 2.49 11.20
C LEU A 190 -0.43 1.57 12.39
N LEU A 191 -1.03 1.90 13.52
CA LEU A 191 -0.91 1.21 14.80
C LEU A 191 -2.02 1.65 15.75
N THR A 192 -2.20 0.92 16.86
CA THR A 192 -3.18 1.26 17.90
C THR A 192 -2.50 1.62 19.22
N LEU A 193 -2.90 2.72 19.86
CA LEU A 193 -2.40 3.18 21.16
C LEU A 193 -3.47 3.11 22.26
N ALA A 194 -3.19 2.42 23.36
CA ALA A 194 -4.02 2.44 24.58
C ALA A 194 -3.56 3.56 25.53
#